data_AF-A0A7C1W9K3-F1
#
_entry.id   AF-A0A7C1W9K3-F1
#
_cell.length_a   1.000
_cell.length_b   1.000
_cell.length_c   1.000
_cell.angle_alpha   90.00
_cell.angle_beta   90.00
_cell.angle_gamma   90.00
#
_symmetry.space_group_name_H-M   'P 1'
#
loop_
_entity.id
_entity.type
_entity.pdbx_description
1 polymer ?
#
loop_
_entity_poly.entity_id
_entity_poly.type
_entity_poly.pdbx_seq_one_letter_code
_entity_poly.pdbx_strand_id
1 'polypeptide(L)' 'MKGKELIKLLEKEGWVLDRISGSHHIMVKDGKRSIPIPIHRNKNIPKILVKTILKQADIKGN' A
#
# COMPACT_ATOMS: atom_id res chain seq x y z
N MET A 1 11.58 1.21 2.12
CA MET A 1 10.52 0.64 1.26
C MET A 1 9.96 1.75 0.40
N LYS A 2 10.10 1.61 -0.92
CA LYS A 2 9.46 2.49 -1.91
C LYS A 2 8.00 2.10 -2.05
N GLY A 3 7.14 3.03 -2.46
CA GLY A 3 5.72 2.72 -2.60
C GLY A 3 5.40 1.60 -3.60
N LYS A 4 6.18 1.45 -4.67
CA LYS A 4 6.05 0.33 -5.61
C LYS A 4 6.35 -1.03 -4.97
N GLU A 5 7.25 -1.08 -3.98
CA GLU A 5 7.54 -2.32 -3.25
C GLU A 5 6.38 -2.67 -2.31
N LEU A 6 5.76 -1.67 -1.69
CA LEU A 6 4.58 -1.86 -0.84
C LEU A 6 3.37 -2.33 -1.64
N ILE A 7 3.14 -1.80 -2.85
CA ILE A 7 2.10 -2.30 -3.76
C ILE A 7 2.32 -3.79 -4.06
N LYS A 8 3.54 -4.19 -4.46
CA LYS A 8 3.86 -5.60 -4.75
C LYS A 8 3.63 -6.52 -3.55
N LEU A 9 3.88 -6.04 -2.34
CA LEU A 9 3.59 -6.79 -1.12
C LEU A 9 2.08 -6.96 -0.92
N LEU A 10 1.30 -5.88 -1.10
CA LEU A 10 -0.16 -5.94 -1.00
C LEU A 10 -0.77 -6.85 -2.07
N GLU A 11 -0.25 -6.81 -3.31
CA GLU A 11 -0.66 -7.69 -4.41
C GLU A 11 -0.48 -9.18 -4.06
N LYS A 12 0.64 -9.55 -3.42
CA LYS A 12 0.87 -10.92 -2.93
C LYS A 12 -0.14 -11.37 -1.88
N GLU A 13 -0.69 -10.41 -1.13
CA GLU A 13 -1.71 -10.64 -0.10
C GLU A 13 -3.13 -10.51 -0.66
N GLY A 14 -3.29 -10.50 -1.99
CA GLY A 14 -4.59 -10.49 -2.67
C GLY A 14 -5.26 -9.11 -2.75
N TRP A 15 -4.52 -8.03 -2.53
CA TRP A 15 -4.99 -6.69 -2.87
C TRP A 15 -4.84 -6.42 -4.36
N VAL A 16 -5.74 -5.63 -4.94
CA VAL A 16 -5.69 -5.23 -6.34
C VAL A 16 -5.68 -3.72 -6.47
N LEU A 17 -5.01 -3.20 -7.49
CA LEU A 17 -5.06 -1.77 -7.82
C LEU A 17 -6.42 -1.45 -8.44
N ASP A 18 -7.20 -0.59 -7.79
CA ASP A 18 -8.49 -0.12 -8.29
C ASP A 18 -8.32 1.08 -9.22
N ARG A 19 -7.65 2.13 -8.73
CA ARG A 19 -7.44 3.37 -9.48
C ARG A 19 -6.21 4.14 -9.01
N ILE A 20 -5.80 5.09 -9.83
CA ILE A 20 -4.72 6.03 -9.50
C ILE A 20 -5.30 7.44 -9.45
N SER A 21 -5.01 8.18 -8.38
CA SER A 21 -5.34 9.59 -8.23
C SER A 21 -4.09 10.39 -7.89
N GLY A 22 -3.57 11.12 -8.88
CA GLY A 22 -2.27 11.78 -8.80
C GLY A 22 -1.16 10.75 -8.52
N SER A 23 -0.44 10.93 -7.41
CA SER A 23 0.60 9.99 -6.97
C SER A 23 0.08 8.82 -6.11
N HIS A 24 -1.21 8.79 -5.77
CA HIS A 24 -1.77 7.77 -4.88
C HIS A 24 -2.36 6.62 -5.69
N HIS A 25 -1.90 5.41 -5.39
CA HIS A 25 -2.43 4.17 -5.93
C HIS A 25 -3.41 3.59 -4.90
N ILE A 26 -4.67 3.43 -5.29
CA ILE A 26 -5.73 2.98 -4.39
C ILE A 26 -5.84 1.46 -4.50
N MET A 27 -5.47 0.77 -3.43
CA MET A 27 -5.54 -0.69 -3.35
C MET A 27 -6.86 -1.10 -2.71
N VAL A 28 -7.52 -2.14 -3.24
CA VAL A 28 -8.77 -2.71 -2.70
C VAL A 28 -8.65 -4.21 -2.50
N LYS A 29 -9.44 -4.76 -1.59
CA LYS A 29 -9.58 -6.20 -1.34
C LYS A 29 -10.98 -6.44 -0.80
N ASP A 30 -11.63 -7.53 -1.23
CA ASP A 30 -12.98 -7.83 -0.79
C ASP A 30 -13.08 -7.91 0.75
N GLY A 31 -14.17 -7.34 1.29
CA GLY A 31 -14.39 -7.23 2.74
C GLY A 31 -13.40 -6.32 3.49
N LYS A 32 -12.52 -5.55 2.81
CA LYS A 32 -11.57 -4.62 3.45
C LYS A 32 -11.74 -3.20 2.89
N ARG A 33 -11.44 -2.18 3.71
CA ARG A 33 -11.44 -0.78 3.29
C ARG A 33 -10.29 -0.53 2.31
N SER A 34 -10.51 0.28 1.28
CA SER A 34 -9.47 0.70 0.33
C SER A 34 -8.31 1.41 1.03
N ILE A 35 -7.08 1.14 0.60
CA ILE A 35 -5.87 1.74 1.16
C ILE A 35 -5.14 2.56 0.08
N PRO A 36 -4.97 3.88 0.27
CA PRO A 36 -4.16 4.71 -0.63
C PRO A 36 -2.67 4.54 -0.35
N ILE A 37 -1.88 4.24 -1.38
CA ILE A 37 -0.43 4.10 -1.31
C ILE A 37 0.24 5.27 -2.01
N PRO A 38 1.01 6.12 -1.30
CA PRO A 38 1.72 7.23 -1.91
C PRO A 38 2.92 6.73 -2.73
N ILE A 39 2.96 7.09 -4.01
CA ILE A 39 4.09 6.80 -4.90
C ILE A 39 4.84 8.09 -5.21
N HIS A 40 5.94 8.32 -4.50
CA HIS A 40 6.87 9.41 -4.79
C HIS A 40 8.10 8.87 -5.55
N ARG A 41 8.52 9.57 -6.60
CA ARG A 41 9.67 9.16 -7.44
C ARG A 41 10.93 9.02 -6.57
N ASN A 42 11.52 7.82 -6.56
CA ASN A 42 12.75 7.44 -5.86
C ASN A 42 12.81 7.68 -4.34
N LYS A 43 11.70 8.03 -3.69
CA LYS A 43 11.66 8.25 -2.25
C LYS A 43 11.09 7.05 -1.51
N ASN A 44 11.65 6.79 -0.33
CA ASN A 44 11.10 5.84 0.61
C ASN A 44 9.84 6.40 1.25
N ILE A 45 8.89 5.52 1.55
CA ILE A 45 7.76 5.84 2.43
C ILE A 45 8.28 5.88 3.87
N PRO A 46 7.88 6.88 4.69
CA PRO A 46 8.22 6.91 6.11
C PRO A 46 7.84 5.59 6.81
N LYS A 47 8.73 5.08 7.68
CA LYS A 47 8.55 3.78 8.35
C LYS A 47 7.23 3.68 9.11
N ILE A 48 6.79 4.77 9.75
CA ILE A 48 5.51 4.84 10.46
C ILE A 48 4.34 4.63 9.49
N LEU A 49 4.37 5.27 8.32
CA LEU A 49 3.31 5.12 7.33
C LEU A 49 3.26 3.70 6.75
N VAL A 50 4.42 3.09 6.49
CA VAL A 50 4.48 1.66 6.09
C VAL A 50 3.81 0.79 7.15
N LYS A 51 4.15 0.96 8.43
CA LYS A 51 3.54 0.19 9.54
C LYS A 51 2.04 0.40 9.63
N THR A 52 1.56 1.63 9.48
CA THR A 52 0.13 1.94 9.48
C THR A 52 -0.58 1.25 8.33
N ILE A 53 -0.01 1.26 7.12
CA ILE A 53 -0.57 0.58 5.95
C ILE A 53 -0.62 -0.93 6.17
N LEU A 54 0.46 -1.55 6.64
CA LEU A 54 0.49 -2.99 6.90
C LEU A 54 -0.54 -3.40 7.95
N LYS A 55 -0.70 -2.61 9.01
CA LYS A 55 -1.74 -2.83 10.03
C LYS A 55 -3.14 -2.73 9.43
N GLN A 56 -3.42 -1.73 8.59
CA GLN A 56 -4.70 -1.62 7.88
C GLN A 56 -4.95 -2.80 6.93
N ALA A 57 -3.87 -3.29 6.31
CA ALA A 57 -3.89 -4.43 5.41
C ALA A 57 -3.96 -5.79 6.12
N ASP A 58 -3.92 -5.81 7.46
CA ASP A 58 -3.88 -7.03 8.29
C ASP A 58 -2.65 -7.91 8.02
N ILE A 59 -1.55 -7.27 7.62
CA ILE A 59 -0.26 -7.92 7.34
C ILE A 59 0.64 -7.70 8.54
N LYS A 60 1.15 -8.78 9.13
CA LYS A 60 2.13 -8.69 10.22
C LYS A 60 3.43 -8.10 9.67
N GLY A 61 3.78 -6.89 10.13
CA GLY A 61 5.09 -6.31 9.88
C GLY A 61 6.10 -6.85 10.88
N ASN A 62 7.12 -7.56 10.40
CA ASN A 62 8.32 -7.84 11.19
C ASN A 62 9.10 -6.56 11.49
#